data_AF-A0A453LZ39-F1
#
_entry.id   AF-A0A453LZ39-F1
#
_cell.length_a   1.000
_cell.length_b   1.000
_cell.length_c   1.000
_cell.angle_alpha   90.00
_cell.angle_beta   90.00
_cell.angle_gamma   90.00
#
_symmetry.space_group_name_H-M   'P 1'
#
loop_
_entity.id
_entity.type
_entity.pdbx_description
1 polymer ?
#
loop_
_entity_poly.entity_id
_entity_poly.type
_entity_poly.pdbx_seq_one_letter_code
_entity_poly.pdbx_strand_id
1 'polypeptide(L)'
;RYIKSRSDKQLRHGLQYTDSSCSPIERSNGLPVVPCGLIAWSLFNDTYDFTRGSMGLMVDRKNISWRSDREHKYGKDVYPFNFQNGSLIGGGKLDPDIPVSTSISRLLLVAHAIVYIFT
;
A
#
# COMPACT_ATOMS: atom_id res chain seq x y z
N ARG A 1 16.50 6.98 -2.22
CA ARG A 1 15.38 7.88 -2.57
C ARG A 1 14.02 7.19 -2.39
N TYR A 2 13.78 6.05 -3.04
CA TYR A 2 12.53 5.28 -2.95
C TYR A 2 12.11 4.87 -1.51
N ILE A 3 13.01 4.26 -0.73
CA ILE A 3 12.72 3.79 0.65
C ILE A 3 12.28 4.93 1.60
N LYS A 4 12.75 6.15 1.34
CA LYS A 4 12.45 7.35 2.15
C LYS A 4 11.16 8.05 1.71
N SER A 5 10.58 7.67 0.57
CA SER A 5 9.39 8.30 -0.01
C SER A 5 8.13 7.70 0.61
N ARG A 6 7.90 8.02 1.89
CA ARG A 6 6.72 7.64 2.70
C ARG A 6 6.60 8.54 3.92
N SER A 7 5.41 8.66 4.49
CA SER A 7 5.19 9.36 5.76
C SER A 7 4.52 8.47 6.79
N ASP A 8 5.27 8.03 7.80
CA ASP A 8 4.76 7.14 8.86
C ASP A 8 3.68 7.85 9.71
N LYS A 9 3.77 9.18 9.87
CA LYS A 9 2.73 9.99 10.53
C LYS A 9 1.43 9.98 9.75
N GLN A 10 1.49 10.15 8.43
CA GLN A 10 0.29 10.11 7.57
C GLN A 10 -0.33 8.70 7.57
N LEU A 11 0.48 7.65 7.52
CA LEU A 11 -0.01 6.26 7.57
C LEU A 11 -0.71 5.92 8.90
N ARG A 12 -0.43 6.68 9.97
CA ARG A 12 -1.06 6.50 11.29
C ARG A 12 -2.25 7.42 11.53
N HIS A 13 -2.18 8.67 11.05
CA HIS A 13 -3.14 9.73 11.40
C HIS A 13 -3.89 10.32 10.19
N GLY A 14 -3.58 9.86 8.97
CA GLY A 14 -4.26 10.27 7.74
C GLY A 14 -3.97 11.71 7.34
N LEU A 15 -5.01 12.39 6.83
CA LEU A 15 -4.94 13.74 6.24
C LEU A 15 -4.45 14.84 7.19
N GLN A 16 -4.46 14.60 8.51
CA GLN A 16 -3.95 15.56 9.49
C GLN A 16 -2.44 15.81 9.34
N TYR A 17 -1.73 14.94 8.62
CA TYR A 17 -0.30 15.06 8.37
C TYR A 17 0.02 14.99 6.89
N THR A 18 0.70 16.01 6.40
CA THR A 18 1.33 16.05 5.08
C THR A 18 2.83 16.25 5.27
N ASP A 19 3.63 15.50 4.53
CA ASP A 19 5.08 15.47 4.69
C ASP A 19 5.76 15.57 3.33
N SER A 20 6.77 16.43 3.21
CA SER A 20 7.58 16.61 2.00
C SER A 20 8.52 15.42 1.74
N SER A 21 8.70 14.53 2.72
CA SER A 21 9.40 13.25 2.53
C SER A 21 8.76 12.38 1.46
N CYS A 22 7.46 12.56 1.19
CA CYS A 22 6.70 11.85 0.16
C CYS A 22 6.94 12.32 -1.28
N SER A 23 7.76 13.35 -1.50
CA SER A 23 8.09 13.83 -2.83
C SER A 23 8.61 12.69 -3.74
N PRO A 24 8.13 12.59 -5.00
CA PRO A 24 7.25 13.54 -5.71
C PRO A 24 5.74 13.29 -5.53
N ILE A 25 5.32 12.21 -4.85
CA ILE A 25 3.92 11.79 -4.72
C ILE A 25 3.34 12.26 -3.39
N GLU A 26 3.37 13.57 -3.16
CA GLU A 26 2.83 14.20 -1.95
C GLU A 26 1.44 14.82 -2.20
N ARG A 27 1.24 15.34 -3.42
CA ARG A 27 0.02 16.02 -3.84
C ARG A 27 -0.31 15.65 -5.29
N SER A 28 -1.59 15.64 -5.60
CA SER A 28 -2.14 15.49 -6.95
C SER A 28 -3.22 16.55 -7.13
N ASN A 29 -3.18 17.30 -8.23
CA ASN A 29 -4.12 18.40 -8.51
C ASN A 29 -4.26 19.41 -7.33
N GLY A 30 -3.16 19.70 -6.65
CA GLY A 30 -3.13 20.64 -5.51
C GLY A 30 -3.63 20.08 -4.18
N LEU A 31 -4.24 18.89 -4.15
CA LEU A 31 -4.73 18.23 -2.94
C LEU A 31 -3.74 17.16 -2.44
N PRO A 32 -3.63 16.92 -1.12
CA PRO A 32 -2.77 15.88 -0.56
C PRO A 32 -3.19 14.50 -1.06
N VAL A 33 -2.21 13.61 -1.23
CA VAL A 33 -2.45 12.19 -1.54
C VAL A 33 -2.30 11.37 -0.26
N VAL A 34 -3.21 10.43 -0.04
CA VAL A 34 -3.13 9.45 1.06
C VAL A 34 -3.38 8.06 0.49
N PRO A 35 -2.52 7.06 0.77
CA PRO A 35 -1.16 7.19 1.30
C PRO A 35 -0.20 7.84 0.30
N CYS A 36 0.68 8.72 0.77
CA CYS A 36 1.67 9.43 -0.03
C CYS A 36 2.97 8.63 -0.25
N GLY A 37 3.72 9.01 -1.27
CA GLY A 37 5.05 8.51 -1.55
C GLY A 37 5.13 7.39 -2.59
N LEU A 38 6.34 7.17 -3.11
CA LEU A 38 6.60 6.22 -4.20
C LEU A 38 6.31 4.77 -3.81
N ILE A 39 6.48 4.42 -2.54
CA ILE A 39 6.20 3.05 -2.04
C ILE A 39 4.71 2.73 -2.19
N ALA A 40 3.85 3.64 -1.76
CA ALA A 40 2.41 3.49 -1.93
C ALA A 40 2.02 3.53 -3.41
N TRP A 41 2.61 4.45 -4.17
CA TRP A 41 2.28 4.67 -5.58
C TRP A 41 2.57 3.50 -6.50
N SER A 42 3.59 2.70 -6.17
CA SER A 42 4.01 1.50 -6.92
C SER A 42 3.45 0.22 -6.31
N LEU A 43 2.23 0.30 -5.75
CA LEU A 43 1.48 -0.86 -5.29
C LEU A 43 1.45 -1.95 -6.38
N PHE A 44 1.71 -3.18 -5.99
CA PHE A 44 1.69 -4.30 -6.91
C PHE A 44 0.25 -4.62 -7.37
N ASN A 45 0.04 -4.82 -8.68
CA ASN A 45 -1.29 -5.05 -9.27
C ASN A 45 -1.45 -6.42 -9.96
N ASP A 46 -0.46 -7.32 -9.87
CA ASP A 46 -0.61 -8.61 -10.55
C ASP A 46 -1.44 -9.58 -9.69
N THR A 47 -2.15 -10.47 -10.38
CA THR A 47 -2.96 -11.51 -9.77
C THR A 47 -2.21 -12.83 -9.84
N TYR A 48 -2.12 -13.53 -8.71
CA TYR A 48 -1.44 -14.82 -8.61
C TYR A 48 -2.44 -15.93 -8.32
N ASP A 49 -2.31 -17.03 -9.06
CA ASP A 49 -3.04 -18.27 -8.82
C ASP A 49 -2.05 -19.41 -8.60
N PHE A 50 -2.37 -20.27 -7.64
CA PHE A 50 -1.51 -21.37 -7.24
C PHE A 50 -2.12 -22.68 -7.73
N THR A 51 -1.30 -23.53 -8.34
CA THR A 51 -1.70 -24.86 -8.80
C THR A 51 -0.71 -25.90 -8.32
N ARG A 52 -1.21 -27.11 -8.02
CA ARG A 52 -0.38 -28.29 -7.74
C ARG A 52 -0.83 -29.40 -8.65
N GLY A 53 -0.07 -29.64 -9.72
CA GLY A 53 -0.51 -30.50 -10.83
C GLY A 53 -1.68 -29.85 -11.56
N SER A 54 -2.82 -30.55 -11.63
CA SER A 54 -4.07 -30.03 -12.21
C SER A 54 -5.04 -29.42 -11.20
N MET A 55 -4.71 -29.43 -9.90
CA MET A 55 -5.58 -28.88 -8.86
C MET A 55 -5.25 -27.43 -8.56
N GLY A 56 -6.25 -26.55 -8.66
CA GLY A 56 -6.18 -25.19 -8.15
C GLY A 56 -6.16 -25.17 -6.62
N LEU A 57 -5.24 -24.39 -6.05
CA LEU A 57 -5.12 -24.17 -4.62
C LEU A 57 -5.82 -22.85 -4.25
N MET A 58 -6.79 -22.93 -3.35
CA MET A 58 -7.39 -21.72 -2.77
C MET A 58 -6.46 -21.16 -1.70
N VAL A 59 -6.05 -19.91 -1.87
CA VAL A 59 -5.21 -19.19 -0.91
C VAL A 59 -6.00 -18.05 -0.29
N ASP A 60 -6.04 -18.00 1.05
CA ASP A 60 -6.61 -16.85 1.74
C ASP A 60 -5.67 -15.64 1.62
N ARG A 61 -6.22 -14.55 1.07
CA ARG A 61 -5.49 -13.28 0.88
C ARG A 61 -5.74 -12.29 2.02
N LYS A 62 -6.40 -12.71 3.11
CA LYS A 62 -6.68 -11.90 4.31
C LYS A 62 -5.64 -12.15 5.40
N ASN A 63 -5.43 -11.17 6.26
CA ASN A 63 -4.57 -11.26 7.46
C ASN A 63 -3.10 -11.68 7.21
N ILE A 64 -2.61 -11.52 5.99
CA ILE A 64 -1.26 -11.94 5.58
C ILE A 64 -0.13 -11.08 6.19
N SER A 65 -0.43 -9.88 6.67
CA SER A 65 0.58 -8.98 7.27
C SER A 65 0.87 -9.26 8.74
N TRP A 66 1.86 -8.57 9.29
CA TRP A 66 2.10 -8.59 10.72
C TRP A 66 0.92 -7.98 11.49
N ARG A 67 0.55 -8.61 12.60
CA ARG A 67 -0.50 -8.13 13.49
C ARG A 67 -0.18 -6.73 14.04
N SER A 68 1.09 -6.47 14.37
CA SER A 68 1.58 -5.16 14.79
C SER A 68 1.37 -4.07 13.74
N ASP A 69 1.56 -4.39 12.46
CA ASP A 69 1.36 -3.43 11.36
C ASP A 69 -0.12 -3.04 11.25
N ARG A 70 -1.03 -4.01 11.37
CA ARG A 70 -2.50 -3.77 11.32
C ARG A 70 -3.05 -3.08 12.55
N GLU A 71 -2.52 -3.37 13.73
CA GLU A 71 -3.12 -2.93 15.00
C GLU A 71 -2.46 -1.68 15.58
N HIS A 72 -1.17 -1.46 15.33
CA HIS A 72 -0.38 -0.45 16.05
C HIS A 72 0.35 0.54 15.14
N LYS A 73 0.84 0.09 13.98
CA LYS A 73 1.66 0.92 13.08
C LYS A 73 0.82 1.81 12.18
N TYR A 74 -0.25 1.26 11.61
CA TYR A 74 -1.12 1.95 10.67
C TYR A 74 -2.47 2.29 11.32
N GLY A 75 -3.02 3.44 10.97
CA GLY A 75 -4.33 3.88 11.47
C GLY A 75 -5.45 3.01 10.92
N LYS A 76 -6.39 2.62 11.79
CA LYS A 76 -7.59 1.87 11.39
C LYS A 76 -8.61 2.75 10.66
N ASP A 77 -8.59 4.04 10.97
CA ASP A 77 -9.52 5.04 10.42
C ASP A 77 -8.86 5.92 9.34
N VAL A 78 -7.77 5.43 8.74
CA VAL A 78 -7.07 6.12 7.65
C VAL A 78 -7.46 5.50 6.33
N TYR A 79 -8.11 6.27 5.49
CA TYR A 79 -8.63 5.84 4.19
C TYR A 79 -7.86 6.50 3.03
N PRO A 80 -7.77 5.84 1.87
CA PRO A 80 -7.19 6.44 0.69
C PRO A 80 -7.91 7.72 0.29
N PHE A 81 -7.15 8.76 -0.04
CA PHE A 81 -7.68 10.05 -0.49
C PHE A 81 -6.85 10.57 -1.66
N ASN A 82 -7.53 10.94 -2.74
CA ASN A 82 -6.92 11.51 -3.95
C ASN A 82 -5.76 10.64 -4.53
N PHE A 83 -5.83 9.33 -4.31
CA PHE A 83 -4.82 8.37 -4.73
C PHE A 83 -4.99 8.02 -6.21
N GLN A 84 -3.95 8.25 -7.02
CA GLN A 84 -3.94 8.00 -8.49
C GLN A 84 -5.12 8.64 -9.26
N ASN A 85 -5.61 9.80 -8.83
CA ASN A 85 -6.71 10.55 -9.46
C ASN A 85 -6.24 11.53 -10.56
N GLY A 86 -5.08 11.28 -11.16
CA GLY A 86 -4.43 12.17 -12.14
C GLY A 86 -4.05 11.44 -13.43
N SER A 87 -3.30 12.13 -14.30
CA SER A 87 -2.80 11.56 -15.57
C SER A 87 -1.70 10.51 -15.37
N LEU A 88 -0.92 10.64 -14.30
CA LEU A 88 0.09 9.66 -13.92
C LEU A 88 -0.56 8.58 -13.07
N ILE A 89 -0.47 7.34 -13.54
CA ILE A 89 -0.87 6.14 -12.81
C ILE A 89 0.41 5.33 -12.59
N GLY A 90 0.61 4.87 -11.35
CA GLY A 90 1.75 4.04 -10.99
C GLY A 90 1.39 2.56 -11.09
N GLY A 91 1.38 1.90 -9.94
CA GLY A 91 0.91 0.53 -9.79
C GLY A 91 -0.59 0.44 -9.55
N GLY A 92 -1.01 -0.51 -8.71
CA GLY A 92 -2.40 -0.79 -8.39
C GLY A 92 -3.14 0.36 -7.70
N LYS A 93 -4.47 0.30 -7.77
CA LYS A 93 -5.37 1.25 -7.13
C LYS A 93 -5.76 0.79 -5.73
N LEU A 94 -6.05 1.75 -4.87
CA LEU A 94 -6.58 1.52 -3.53
C LEU A 94 -8.09 1.78 -3.53
N ASP A 95 -8.82 0.91 -2.83
CA ASP A 95 -10.25 1.06 -2.60
C ASP A 95 -10.49 2.15 -1.52
N PRO A 96 -11.26 3.21 -1.81
CA PRO A 96 -11.51 4.29 -0.86
C PRO A 96 -12.30 3.84 0.39
N ASP A 97 -13.03 2.73 0.32
CA ASP A 97 -13.85 2.22 1.43
C ASP A 97 -13.06 1.28 2.34
N ILE A 98 -11.83 0.91 1.97
CA ILE A 98 -10.97 0.01 2.74
C ILE A 98 -9.84 0.80 3.42
N PRO A 99 -9.66 0.66 4.75
CA PRO A 99 -8.55 1.30 5.44
C PRO A 99 -7.19 0.95 4.87
N VAL A 100 -6.31 1.95 4.85
CA VAL A 100 -4.92 1.86 4.40
C VAL A 100 -4.15 0.77 5.15
N SER A 101 -4.43 0.57 6.44
CA SER A 101 -3.84 -0.52 7.26
C SER A 101 -4.11 -1.92 6.69
N THR A 102 -5.28 -2.15 6.11
CA THR A 102 -5.67 -3.42 5.49
C THR A 102 -5.10 -3.56 4.08
N SER A 103 -5.06 -2.46 3.33
CA SER A 103 -4.59 -2.46 1.93
C SER A 103 -3.06 -2.50 1.82
N ILE A 104 -2.32 -1.70 2.60
CA ILE A 104 -0.83 -1.69 2.60
C ILE A 104 -0.25 -2.98 3.15
N SER A 105 -0.99 -3.66 4.02
CA SER A 105 -0.66 -5.02 4.45
C SER A 105 -0.47 -5.97 3.26
N ARG A 106 -1.18 -5.77 2.15
CA ARG A 106 -0.98 -6.52 0.90
C ARG A 106 0.26 -6.06 0.15
N LEU A 107 0.61 -4.77 0.25
CA LEU A 107 1.70 -4.10 -0.45
C LEU A 107 3.10 -4.53 0.04
N LEU A 108 3.27 -4.70 1.36
CA LEU A 108 4.58 -5.02 1.97
C LEU A 108 5.01 -6.49 1.80
N LEU A 109 4.07 -7.41 1.72
CA LEU A 109 4.39 -8.84 1.73
C LEU A 109 4.86 -9.34 0.39
N VAL A 110 4.32 -8.82 -0.71
CA VAL A 110 4.73 -9.28 -2.04
C VAL A 110 6.18 -8.89 -2.31
N ALA A 111 6.59 -7.67 -1.91
CA ALA A 111 7.97 -7.21 -2.09
C ALA A 111 9.00 -7.94 -1.22
N HIS A 112 8.69 -8.27 0.04
CA HIS A 112 9.62 -8.98 0.91
C HIS A 112 9.57 -10.51 0.75
N ALA A 113 8.39 -11.10 0.55
CA ALA A 113 8.26 -12.55 0.43
C ALA A 113 8.75 -13.06 -0.93
N ILE A 114 8.56 -12.32 -2.03
CA ILE A 114 9.16 -12.71 -3.32
C ILE A 114 10.68 -12.66 -3.22
N VAL A 115 11.26 -11.63 -2.61
CA VAL A 115 12.73 -11.58 -2.42
C VAL A 115 13.21 -12.77 -1.58
N TYR A 116 12.51 -13.16 -0.53
CA TYR A 116 12.91 -14.30 0.31
C TYR A 116 12.62 -15.69 -0.27
N ILE A 117 11.66 -15.82 -1.19
CA ILE A 117 11.34 -17.10 -1.87
C ILE A 117 12.27 -17.35 -3.05
N PHE A 118 12.83 -16.28 -3.66
CA PHE A 118 13.75 -16.37 -4.80
C PHE A 118 15.25 -16.24 -4.42
N THR A 119 15.60 -16.22 -3.12
CA THR A 119 16.99 -16.29 -2.62
C THR A 119 17.27 -17.57 -1.88
#